data_AF-A0A5F2HUV9-F1
#
_entry.id   AF-A0A5F2HUV9-F1
#
_cell.length_a   1.000
_cell.length_b   1.000
_cell.length_c   1.000
_cell.angle_alpha   90.00
_cell.angle_beta   90.00
_cell.angle_gamma   90.00
#
_symmetry.space_group_name_H-M   'P 1'
#
loop_
_entity.id
_entity.type
_entity.pdbx_description
1 polymer ?
#
loop_
_entity_poly.entity_id
_entity_poly.type
_entity_poly.pdbx_seq_one_letter_code
_entity_poly.pdbx_strand_id
1 'polypeptide(L)'
;DHYRTRLTHSIEVAQIARALVRALRGDEDLAEAVALVHDFGHTPFGHTGEDALNDKMTAWGGFDHNAQSLRVVTRLERRYAEFDGLNLTWETLEGLVK
;
A
#
# COMPACT_ATOMS: atom_id res chain seq x y z
N ASP A 1 -6.59 25.14 -4.48
CA ASP A 1 -6.11 23.80 -4.13
C ASP A 1 -6.33 22.81 -5.25
N HIS A 2 -5.24 22.27 -5.79
CA HIS A 2 -5.34 21.07 -6.59
C HIS A 2 -5.64 19.90 -5.64
N TYR A 3 -6.86 19.37 -5.70
CA TYR A 3 -7.18 18.10 -5.06
C TYR A 3 -6.32 17.03 -5.72
N ARG A 4 -5.24 16.62 -5.02
CA ARG A 4 -4.43 15.47 -5.46
C ARG A 4 -5.24 14.20 -5.22
N THR A 5 -5.28 13.35 -6.23
CA THR A 5 -5.81 12.00 -6.07
C THR A 5 -4.77 11.10 -5.40
N ARG A 6 -5.21 10.01 -4.80
CA ARG A 6 -4.29 8.98 -4.27
C ARG A 6 -3.35 8.44 -5.35
N LEU A 7 -3.84 8.27 -6.59
CA LEU A 7 -2.99 7.84 -7.70
C LEU A 7 -1.85 8.82 -7.98
N THR A 8 -2.16 10.12 -8.10
CA THR A 8 -1.13 11.14 -8.34
C THR A 8 -0.14 11.24 -7.16
N HIS A 9 -0.63 11.07 -5.93
CA HIS A 9 0.23 11.02 -4.75
C HIS A 9 1.18 9.81 -4.79
N SER A 10 0.69 8.61 -5.04
CA SER A 10 1.53 7.39 -5.10
C SER A 10 2.59 7.48 -6.20
N ILE A 11 2.27 8.09 -7.35
CA ILE A 11 3.24 8.33 -8.43
C ILE A 11 4.34 9.32 -7.98
N GLU A 12 3.98 10.42 -7.32
CA GLU A 12 4.96 11.38 -6.78
C GLU A 12 5.87 10.70 -5.73
N VAL A 13 5.31 9.91 -4.83
CA VAL A 13 6.07 9.15 -3.81
C VAL A 13 7.02 8.16 -4.47
N ALA A 14 6.58 7.42 -5.49
CA ALA A 14 7.43 6.49 -6.24
C ALA A 14 8.61 7.20 -6.91
N GLN A 15 8.38 8.36 -7.53
CA GLN A 15 9.46 9.15 -8.14
C GLN A 15 10.50 9.61 -7.11
N ILE A 16 10.05 10.09 -5.94
CA ILE A 16 10.95 10.51 -4.85
C ILE A 16 11.71 9.31 -4.29
N ALA A 17 11.04 8.18 -4.06
CA ALA A 17 11.66 6.96 -3.53
C ALA A 17 12.80 6.47 -4.44
N ARG A 18 12.56 6.39 -5.75
CA ARG A 18 13.60 6.00 -6.73
C ARG A 18 14.77 6.96 -6.73
N ALA A 19 14.51 8.27 -6.73
CA ALA A 19 15.58 9.27 -6.73
C ALA A 19 16.48 9.15 -5.49
N LEU A 20 15.88 8.93 -4.32
CA LEU A 20 16.62 8.72 -3.07
C LEU A 20 17.45 7.43 -3.11
N VAL A 21 16.83 6.32 -3.50
CA VAL A 21 17.50 5.01 -3.51
C VAL A 21 18.61 4.95 -4.56
N ARG A 22 18.44 5.60 -5.71
CA ARG A 22 19.49 5.79 -6.71
C ARG A 22 20.71 6.52 -6.15
N ALA A 23 20.48 7.60 -5.40
CA ALA A 23 21.57 8.36 -4.77
C ALA A 23 22.34 7.52 -3.73
N LEU A 24 21.64 6.59 -3.08
CA LEU A 24 22.19 5.65 -2.09
C LEU A 24 22.72 4.34 -2.71
N ARG A 25 22.61 4.16 -4.04
CA ARG A 25 22.99 2.94 -4.78
C ARG A 25 22.29 1.67 -4.27
N GLY A 26 21.02 1.80 -3.87
CA GLY A 26 20.17 0.66 -3.52
C GLY A 26 19.29 0.17 -4.69
N ASP A 27 18.33 -0.69 -4.38
CA ASP A 27 17.39 -1.26 -5.36
C ASP A 27 16.22 -0.30 -5.63
N GLU A 28 16.28 0.38 -6.79
CA GLU A 28 15.25 1.33 -7.21
C GLU A 28 13.90 0.67 -7.51
N ASP A 29 13.90 -0.56 -8.02
CA ASP A 29 12.69 -1.26 -8.45
C ASP A 29 11.90 -1.74 -7.23
N LEU A 30 12.59 -2.25 -6.20
CA LEU A 30 11.99 -2.58 -4.92
C LEU A 30 11.37 -1.34 -4.26
N ALA A 31 12.10 -0.21 -4.28
CA ALA A 31 11.61 1.05 -3.71
C ALA A 31 10.37 1.59 -4.43
N GLU A 32 10.35 1.53 -5.77
CA GLU A 32 9.19 1.88 -6.58
C GLU A 32 8.01 0.96 -6.31
N ALA A 33 8.23 -0.36 -6.26
CA ALA A 33 7.18 -1.34 -6.00
C ALA A 33 6.49 -1.11 -4.65
N VAL A 34 7.27 -0.91 -3.58
CA VAL A 34 6.74 -0.61 -2.24
C VAL A 34 6.00 0.74 -2.25
N ALA A 35 6.56 1.76 -2.88
CA ALA A 35 5.93 3.08 -2.98
C ALA A 35 4.60 3.06 -3.76
N LEU A 36 4.46 2.24 -4.80
CA LEU A 36 3.21 2.14 -5.55
C LEU A 36 2.11 1.42 -4.76
N VAL A 37 2.48 0.41 -3.97
CA VAL A 37 1.52 -0.44 -3.25
C VAL A 37 1.16 0.10 -1.86
N HIS A 38 1.98 0.98 -1.26
CA HIS A 38 1.83 1.40 0.15
C HIS A 38 0.42 1.86 0.51
N ASP A 39 -0.24 2.51 -0.45
CA ASP A 39 -1.53 3.15 -0.23
C ASP A 39 -2.74 2.29 -0.55
N PHE A 40 -2.60 1.01 -0.91
CA PHE A 40 -3.73 0.20 -1.40
C PHE A 40 -4.86 0.01 -0.37
N GLY A 41 -4.52 -0.04 0.91
CA GLY A 41 -5.45 -0.34 1.99
C GLY A 41 -6.23 0.86 2.54
N HIS A 42 -5.87 2.09 2.15
CA HIS A 42 -6.56 3.28 2.63
C HIS A 42 -8.06 3.26 2.29
N THR A 43 -8.88 3.61 3.26
CA THR A 43 -10.33 3.77 3.12
C THR A 43 -10.70 5.00 2.27
N PRO A 44 -11.95 5.06 1.77
CA PRO A 44 -12.53 6.33 1.36
C PRO A 44 -12.41 7.39 2.47
N PHE A 45 -12.30 8.66 2.11
CA PHE A 45 -12.18 9.79 3.06
C PHE A 45 -10.93 9.82 3.95
N GLY A 46 -9.89 9.03 3.63
CA GLY A 46 -8.63 9.05 4.36
C GLY A 46 -8.79 8.67 5.84
N HIS A 47 -8.08 9.36 6.73
CA HIS A 47 -8.06 9.05 8.17
C HIS A 47 -9.45 9.05 8.80
N THR A 48 -10.36 9.96 8.42
CA THR A 48 -11.73 9.96 8.96
C THR A 48 -12.47 8.66 8.62
N GLY A 49 -12.25 8.12 7.41
CA GLY A 49 -12.84 6.84 7.03
C GLY A 49 -12.21 5.65 7.76
N GLU A 50 -10.91 5.74 8.04
CA GLU A 50 -10.18 4.73 8.79
C GLU A 50 -10.63 4.69 10.25
N ASP A 51 -10.69 5.84 10.92
CA ASP A 51 -11.18 5.96 12.31
C ASP A 51 -12.60 5.40 12.42
N ALA A 52 -13.49 5.81 11.52
CA ALA A 52 -14.87 5.35 11.50
C ALA A 52 -14.96 3.83 11.26
N LEU A 53 -14.12 3.28 10.37
CA LEU A 53 -14.13 1.85 10.10
C LEU A 53 -13.53 1.06 11.26
N ASN A 54 -12.45 1.55 11.87
CA ASN A 54 -11.83 0.93 13.04
C ASN A 54 -12.80 0.83 14.21
N ASP A 55 -13.51 1.92 14.52
CA ASP A 55 -14.56 1.95 15.54
C ASP A 55 -15.65 0.91 15.27
N LYS A 56 -16.13 0.83 14.02
CA LYS A 56 -17.14 -0.16 13.62
C LYS A 56 -16.62 -1.58 13.62
N MET A 57 -15.33 -1.78 13.42
CA MET A 57 -14.69 -3.10 13.37
C MET A 57 -14.14 -3.56 14.72
N THR A 58 -14.34 -2.80 15.82
CA THR A 58 -13.83 -3.14 17.16
C THR A 58 -14.15 -4.58 17.59
N ALA A 59 -15.37 -5.07 17.35
CA ALA A 59 -15.77 -6.44 17.71
C ALA A 59 -15.10 -7.54 16.84
N TRP A 60 -14.41 -7.14 15.77
CA TRP A 60 -13.74 -8.01 14.79
C TRP A 60 -12.22 -7.78 14.70
N GLY A 61 -11.64 -7.09 15.69
CA GLY A 61 -10.19 -6.85 15.76
C GLY A 61 -9.73 -5.50 15.18
N GLY A 62 -10.64 -4.61 14.85
CA GLY A 62 -10.33 -3.26 14.35
C GLY A 62 -10.02 -3.20 12.86
N PHE A 63 -9.53 -2.05 12.42
CA PHE A 63 -9.09 -1.78 11.06
C PHE A 63 -7.81 -0.93 11.07
N ASP A 64 -6.86 -1.29 10.20
CA ASP A 64 -5.62 -0.55 9.96
C ASP A 64 -5.32 -0.60 8.45
N HIS A 65 -5.02 0.54 7.85
CA HIS A 65 -4.80 0.62 6.41
C HIS A 65 -3.56 -0.14 5.94
N ASN A 66 -2.50 -0.26 6.74
CA ASN A 66 -1.29 -1.00 6.34
C ASN A 66 -1.57 -2.51 6.32
N ALA A 67 -2.23 -3.03 7.36
CA ALA A 67 -2.71 -4.40 7.39
C ALA A 67 -3.67 -4.70 6.23
N GLN A 68 -4.51 -3.72 5.87
CA GLN A 68 -5.40 -3.83 4.72
C GLN A 68 -4.63 -3.81 3.39
N SER A 69 -3.59 -2.98 3.22
CA SER A 69 -2.71 -3.00 2.04
C SER A 69 -2.11 -4.39 1.83
N LEU A 70 -1.56 -4.99 2.90
CA LEU A 70 -1.01 -6.34 2.85
C LEU A 70 -2.08 -7.37 2.50
N ARG A 71 -3.27 -7.29 3.12
CA ARG A 71 -4.40 -8.18 2.83
C ARG A 71 -4.88 -8.07 1.37
N VAL A 72 -4.83 -6.87 0.77
CA VAL A 72 -5.20 -6.66 -0.63
C VAL A 72 -4.28 -7.47 -1.54
N VAL A 73 -2.97 -7.29 -1.39
CA VAL A 73 -1.98 -7.91 -2.29
C VAL A 73 -1.70 -9.38 -2.00
N THR A 74 -2.06 -9.89 -0.83
CA THR A 74 -1.86 -11.30 -0.48
C THR A 74 -3.13 -12.15 -0.60
N ARG A 75 -4.33 -11.53 -0.66
CA ARG A 75 -5.59 -12.29 -0.56
C ARG A 75 -6.79 -11.75 -1.33
N LEU A 76 -6.96 -10.43 -1.47
CA LEU A 76 -8.21 -9.89 -2.04
C LEU A 76 -8.15 -9.70 -3.56
N GLU A 77 -6.99 -9.32 -4.10
CA GLU A 77 -6.83 -9.26 -5.55
C GLU A 77 -6.92 -10.65 -6.17
N ARG A 78 -7.63 -10.74 -7.30
CA ARG A 78 -7.85 -11.99 -8.04
C ARG A 78 -7.56 -11.76 -9.51
N ARG A 79 -6.27 -11.71 -9.81
CA ARG A 79 -5.75 -11.46 -11.16
C ARG A 79 -5.15 -12.70 -11.81
N TYR A 80 -4.90 -13.74 -11.02
CA TYR A 80 -4.33 -15.01 -11.43
C TYR A 80 -5.29 -16.14 -11.05
N ALA A 81 -5.41 -17.15 -11.90
CA ALA A 81 -6.37 -18.25 -11.69
C ALA A 81 -5.89 -19.25 -10.62
N GLU A 82 -4.57 -19.36 -10.43
CA GLU A 82 -3.94 -20.40 -9.61
C GLU A 82 -3.82 -20.03 -8.13
N PHE A 83 -3.87 -18.73 -7.79
CA PHE A 83 -3.70 -18.24 -6.43
C PHE A 83 -4.44 -16.92 -6.21
N ASP A 84 -4.84 -16.67 -4.94
CA ASP A 84 -5.32 -15.36 -4.49
C ASP A 84 -4.14 -14.40 -4.30
N GLY A 85 -4.39 -13.09 -4.39
CA GLY A 85 -3.39 -12.05 -4.28
C GLY A 85 -2.58 -11.82 -5.56
N LEU A 86 -1.44 -11.16 -5.40
CA LEU A 86 -0.54 -10.76 -6.49
C LEU A 86 0.79 -11.54 -6.48
N ASN A 87 1.02 -12.39 -5.47
CA ASN A 87 2.24 -13.20 -5.32
C ASN A 87 3.53 -12.35 -5.47
N LEU A 88 3.58 -11.22 -4.75
CA LEU A 88 4.73 -10.32 -4.76
C LEU A 88 5.94 -10.98 -4.08
N THR A 89 7.14 -10.48 -4.38
CA THR A 89 8.37 -10.96 -3.73
C THR A 89 8.33 -10.73 -2.22
N TRP A 90 9.10 -11.53 -1.49
CA TRP A 90 9.20 -11.42 -0.04
C TRP A 90 9.61 -10.00 0.39
N GLU A 91 10.61 -9.42 -0.28
CA GLU A 91 11.14 -8.10 0.02
C GLU A 91 10.08 -7.00 -0.19
N THR A 92 9.21 -7.16 -1.19
CA THR A 92 8.11 -6.22 -1.41
C THR A 92 7.07 -6.33 -0.31
N LEU A 93 6.73 -7.55 0.11
CA LEU A 93 5.78 -7.78 1.21
C LEU A 93 6.32 -7.28 2.55
N GLU A 94 7.60 -7.54 2.83
CA GLU A 94 8.28 -7.04 4.02
C GLU A 94 8.29 -5.51 4.04
N GLY A 95 8.62 -4.87 2.92
CA GLY A 95 8.63 -3.40 2.81
C GLY A 95 7.26 -2.73 3.01
N LEU A 96 6.15 -3.47 2.92
CA LEU A 96 4.80 -2.97 3.20
C LEU A 96 4.40 -3.07 4.67
N VAL A 97 5.08 -3.88 5.47
CA VAL A 97 4.81 -4.02 6.90
C VAL A 97 5.55 -2.89 7.62
N LYS A 98 4.81 -1.89 8.11
CA LYS A 98 5.31 -0.73 8.86
C LYS A 98 4.83 -0.77 10.31
#